data_AF-A0A9E2BA79-F1
#
_entry.id   AF-A0A9E2BA79-F1
#
_cell.length_a   1.000
_cell.length_b   1.000
_cell.length_c   1.000
_cell.angle_alpha   90.00
_cell.angle_beta   90.00
_cell.angle_gamma   90.00
#
_symmetry.space_group_name_H-M   'P 1'
#
loop_
_entity.id
_entity.type
_entity.pdbx_description
1 polymer ?
#
loop_
_entity_poly.entity_id
_entity_poly.type
_entity_poly.pdbx_seq_one_letter_code
_entity_poly.pdbx_strand_id
1 'polypeptide(L)'
;MAQHFSRRMFVAAAGMAALPATTFLSSACAKEGGNAGKRRIVPDLSQPRANLEGMLRMTASLKEEDVPWWFDGTIFGIVGEEAPLPLVRFEGWEIYWVRPVENDAYELTGHTVTFFYDVDTGEMLDTFENPYTGETNKVTASVQGGGAGFGFNYSENGVRPTKFIDKMPEKPLLLQWSS
;
A
#
# COMPACT_ATOMS: atom_id res chain seq x y z
N MET A 1 20.93 43.19 4.01
CA MET A 1 21.45 41.85 3.68
C MET A 1 21.51 41.06 5.00
N ALA A 2 20.42 40.38 5.37
CA ALA A 2 20.28 39.75 6.68
C ALA A 2 20.77 38.30 6.62
N GLN A 3 21.84 37.99 7.36
CA GLN A 3 22.39 36.64 7.45
C GLN A 3 21.57 35.81 8.46
N HIS A 4 20.88 34.79 7.95
CA HIS A 4 20.18 33.80 8.77
C HIS A 4 21.20 32.90 9.47
N PHE A 5 21.39 33.08 10.78
CA PHE A 5 22.14 32.14 11.61
C PHE A 5 21.27 30.90 11.90
N SER A 6 21.69 29.75 11.38
CA SER A 6 21.03 28.47 11.61
C SER A 6 21.38 27.91 12.99
N ARG A 7 20.35 27.53 13.76
CA ARG A 7 20.45 26.94 15.11
C ARG A 7 21.32 25.67 15.17
N ARG A 8 21.60 25.05 14.01
CA ARG A 8 22.46 23.86 13.88
C ARG A 8 23.96 24.14 14.12
N MET A 9 24.41 25.38 13.91
CA MET A 9 25.82 25.77 14.17
C MET A 9 26.15 25.93 15.66
N PHE A 10 25.14 26.12 16.52
CA PHE A 10 25.38 26.36 17.96
C PHE A 10 25.64 25.07 18.74
N VAL A 11 25.14 23.92 18.27
CA VAL A 11 25.33 22.62 18.93
C VAL A 11 26.69 21.99 18.58
N ALA A 12 27.30 22.36 17.46
CA ALA A 12 28.64 21.91 17.08
C ALA A 12 29.77 22.67 17.82
N ALA A 13 29.50 23.82 18.42
CA ALA A 13 30.50 24.68 19.07
C ALA A 13 30.66 24.45 20.59
N ALA A 14 29.83 23.61 21.22
CA ALA A 14 29.95 23.30 22.65
C ALA A 14 30.89 22.12 22.97
N GLY A 15 31.52 21.52 21.95
CA GLY A 15 32.32 20.29 22.09
C GLY A 15 33.84 20.46 22.10
N MET A 16 34.37 21.69 22.02
CA MET A 16 35.82 21.92 21.93
C MET A 16 36.31 22.95 22.95
N ALA A 17 36.61 22.50 24.17
CA ALA A 17 37.67 23.06 25.01
C ALA A 17 37.87 22.21 26.28
N ALA A 18 38.85 21.29 26.25
CA ALA A 18 39.84 21.04 27.31
C ALA A 18 40.50 19.65 27.13
N LEU A 19 41.76 19.66 26.66
CA LEU A 19 42.73 18.54 26.74
C LEU A 19 43.30 18.51 28.19
N PRO A 20 43.74 17.35 28.74
CA PRO A 20 45.01 16.74 28.31
C PRO A 20 45.01 15.20 28.22
N ALA A 21 45.98 14.71 27.45
CA ALA A 21 46.31 13.32 27.26
C ALA A 21 46.79 12.64 28.56
N THR A 22 46.16 11.53 28.93
CA THR A 22 46.75 10.50 29.80
C THR A 22 46.40 9.13 29.24
N THR A 23 47.41 8.46 28.68
CA THR A 23 47.39 7.05 28.31
C THR A 23 47.28 6.18 29.56
N PHE A 24 46.13 5.52 29.76
CA PHE A 24 46.05 4.30 30.55
C PHE A 24 45.11 3.31 29.83
N LEU A 25 45.74 2.31 29.21
CA LEU A 25 45.12 1.04 28.90
C LEU A 25 44.71 0.38 30.22
N SER A 26 43.42 0.30 30.49
CA SER A 26 42.89 -0.75 31.35
C SER A 26 41.49 -1.09 30.88
N SER A 27 41.39 -2.29 30.31
CA SER A 27 40.15 -3.04 30.16
C SER A 27 39.35 -2.99 31.46
N ALA A 28 38.28 -2.22 31.45
CA ALA A 28 37.15 -2.42 32.34
C ALA A 28 35.98 -2.70 31.41
N CYS A 29 35.70 -3.99 31.21
CA CYS A 29 34.48 -4.48 30.59
C CYS A 29 33.29 -3.79 31.26
N ALA A 30 32.83 -2.69 30.67
CA ALA A 30 31.45 -2.28 30.80
C ALA A 30 30.62 -3.41 30.16
N LYS A 31 30.17 -4.34 31.00
CA LYS A 31 28.95 -5.08 30.74
C LYS A 31 27.83 -4.04 30.74
N GLU A 32 27.72 -3.31 29.64
CA GLU A 32 26.46 -2.74 29.22
C GLU A 32 25.56 -3.96 29.01
N GLY A 33 24.62 -4.15 29.94
CA GLY A 33 23.57 -5.14 29.82
C GLY A 33 22.86 -4.90 28.50
N GLY A 34 23.25 -5.68 27.49
CA GLY A 34 22.76 -5.61 26.14
C GLY A 34 21.30 -6.03 26.11
N ASN A 35 20.42 -5.12 26.50
CA ASN A 35 19.13 -5.02 25.85
C ASN A 35 19.37 -4.28 24.54
N ALA A 36 20.08 -4.93 23.62
CA ALA A 36 20.06 -4.59 22.21
C ALA A 36 18.63 -4.87 21.75
N GLY A 37 17.73 -3.93 22.06
CA GLY A 37 16.37 -3.95 21.57
C GLY A 37 16.48 -4.19 20.09
N LYS A 38 15.92 -5.31 19.61
CA LYS A 38 16.02 -5.80 18.23
C LYS A 38 15.94 -4.59 17.32
N ARG A 39 17.08 -4.14 16.79
CA ARG A 39 17.12 -2.98 15.90
C ARG A 39 16.20 -3.38 14.76
N ARG A 40 15.05 -2.72 14.62
CA ARG A 40 14.10 -3.01 13.54
C ARG A 40 14.90 -2.89 12.26
N ILE A 41 15.22 -4.03 11.65
CA ILE A 41 15.89 -4.07 10.37
C ILE A 41 14.85 -3.54 9.40
N VAL A 42 15.06 -2.30 8.94
CA VAL A 42 14.24 -1.72 7.89
C VAL A 42 14.53 -2.54 6.63
N PRO A 43 13.50 -3.12 5.97
CA PRO A 43 13.70 -3.85 4.73
C PRO A 43 14.40 -2.96 3.68
N ASP A 44 15.33 -3.52 2.92
CA ASP A 44 15.96 -2.82 1.81
C ASP A 44 14.99 -2.77 0.62
N LEU A 45 14.26 -1.67 0.51
CA LEU A 45 13.25 -1.45 -0.54
C LEU A 45 13.85 -1.28 -1.95
N SER A 46 15.18 -1.39 -2.12
CA SER A 46 15.79 -1.53 -3.45
C SER A 46 15.73 -2.97 -3.99
N GLN A 47 15.40 -3.95 -3.14
CA GLN A 47 15.31 -5.37 -3.52
C GLN A 47 13.87 -5.78 -3.88
N PRO A 48 13.66 -6.55 -4.97
CA PRO A 48 12.33 -7.04 -5.34
C PRO A 48 11.62 -7.82 -4.23
N ARG A 49 12.34 -8.68 -3.51
CA ARG A 49 11.78 -9.44 -2.37
C ARG A 49 11.19 -8.54 -1.29
N ALA A 50 11.91 -7.48 -0.91
CA ALA A 50 11.46 -6.55 0.11
C ALA A 50 10.25 -5.73 -0.35
N ASN A 51 10.18 -5.40 -1.64
CA ASN A 51 9.01 -4.76 -2.25
C ASN A 51 7.80 -5.69 -2.22
N LEU A 52 7.98 -6.97 -2.60
CA LEU A 52 6.93 -7.98 -2.60
C LEU A 52 6.33 -8.14 -1.21
N GLU A 53 7.16 -8.43 -0.20
CA GLU A 53 6.67 -8.61 1.17
C GLU A 53 6.12 -7.32 1.76
N GLY A 54 6.74 -6.17 1.47
CA GLY A 54 6.28 -4.87 1.93
C GLY A 54 4.89 -4.54 1.40
N MET A 55 4.69 -4.69 0.09
CA MET A 55 3.41 -4.47 -0.57
C MET A 55 2.35 -5.45 -0.08
N LEU A 56 2.66 -6.75 0.00
CA LEU A 56 1.70 -7.74 0.50
C LEU A 56 1.30 -7.48 1.95
N ARG A 57 2.20 -7.02 2.82
CA ARG A 57 1.86 -6.65 4.22
C ARG A 57 1.03 -5.37 4.31
N MET A 58 1.10 -4.50 3.32
CA MET A 58 0.23 -3.31 3.24
C MET A 58 -1.16 -3.65 2.71
N THR A 59 -1.23 -4.60 1.77
CA THR A 59 -2.48 -4.99 1.10
C THR A 59 -3.23 -6.10 1.83
N ALA A 60 -2.54 -7.05 2.44
CA ALA A 60 -3.13 -8.27 3.02
C ALA A 60 -2.20 -8.89 4.09
N SER A 61 -2.42 -10.17 4.38
CA SER A 61 -1.53 -10.97 5.23
C SER A 61 -0.62 -11.84 4.37
N LEU A 62 0.58 -12.13 4.88
CA LEU A 62 1.44 -13.16 4.30
C LEU A 62 1.01 -14.57 4.74
N LYS A 63 0.09 -14.67 5.70
CA LYS A 63 -0.53 -15.93 6.11
C LYS A 63 -1.84 -16.11 5.35
N GLU A 64 -2.25 -17.36 5.23
CA GLU A 64 -3.54 -17.77 4.65
C GLU A 64 -4.69 -17.46 5.61
N GLU A 65 -5.04 -16.18 5.73
CA GLU A 65 -6.12 -15.70 6.58
C GLU A 65 -6.94 -14.61 5.87
N ASP A 66 -8.20 -14.45 6.29
CA ASP A 66 -9.10 -13.46 5.73
C ASP A 66 -8.69 -12.05 6.19
N VAL A 67 -8.53 -11.15 5.21
CA VAL A 67 -8.24 -9.73 5.45
C VAL A 67 -9.38 -8.88 4.92
N PRO A 68 -10.28 -8.41 5.80
CA PRO A 68 -11.40 -7.57 5.37
C PRO A 68 -10.95 -6.13 5.10
N TRP A 69 -11.46 -5.60 4.00
CA TRP A 69 -11.34 -4.22 3.56
C TRP A 69 -12.73 -3.61 3.47
N TRP A 70 -12.81 -2.35 3.85
CA TRP A 70 -13.96 -1.49 3.61
C TRP A 70 -13.49 -0.34 2.73
N PHE A 71 -14.32 0.01 1.75
CA PHE A 71 -14.06 1.11 0.85
C PHE A 71 -15.35 1.84 0.51
N ASP A 72 -15.24 3.13 0.31
CA ASP A 72 -16.30 3.98 -0.19
C ASP A 72 -15.76 4.97 -1.22
N GLY A 73 -16.67 5.59 -1.96
CA GLY A 73 -16.29 6.60 -2.92
C GLY A 73 -17.47 7.19 -3.68
N THR A 74 -17.12 8.02 -4.66
CA THR A 74 -18.07 8.60 -5.60
C THR A 74 -17.52 8.43 -7.01
N ILE A 75 -18.33 7.87 -7.90
CA ILE A 75 -18.01 7.77 -9.31
C ILE A 75 -18.36 9.11 -9.95
N PHE A 76 -17.40 9.69 -10.66
CA PHE A 76 -17.57 10.93 -11.41
C PHE A 76 -17.56 10.66 -12.90
N GLY A 77 -18.47 11.32 -13.63
CA GLY A 77 -18.43 11.43 -15.07
C GLY A 77 -17.64 12.65 -15.49
N ILE A 78 -16.82 12.50 -16.53
CA ILE A 78 -16.02 13.60 -17.11
C ILE A 78 -16.14 13.50 -18.62
N VAL A 79 -16.57 14.58 -19.27
CA VAL A 79 -16.71 14.69 -20.73
C VAL A 79 -15.88 15.87 -21.22
N GLY A 80 -14.83 15.58 -21.99
CA GLY A 80 -13.93 16.62 -22.50
C GLY A 80 -13.33 17.48 -21.39
N GLU A 81 -13.50 18.80 -21.49
CA GLU A 81 -13.04 19.79 -20.51
C GLU A 81 -14.15 20.26 -19.55
N GLU A 82 -15.31 19.60 -19.55
CA GLU A 82 -16.42 19.94 -18.66
C GLU A 82 -16.10 19.60 -17.20
N ALA A 83 -16.77 20.30 -16.29
CA ALA A 83 -16.65 20.03 -14.86
C ALA A 83 -17.09 18.59 -14.54
N PRO A 84 -16.32 17.83 -13.73
CA PRO A 84 -16.72 16.50 -13.31
C PRO A 84 -18.07 16.51 -12.58
N LEU A 85 -18.98 15.63 -12.99
CA LEU A 85 -20.28 15.46 -12.33
C LEU A 85 -20.26 14.22 -11.45
N PRO A 86 -20.66 14.31 -10.17
CA PRO A 86 -20.85 13.13 -9.35
C PRO A 86 -22.06 12.35 -9.86
N LEU A 87 -21.88 11.06 -10.16
CA LEU A 87 -22.93 10.22 -10.73
C LEU A 87 -23.58 9.35 -9.67
N VAL A 88 -22.75 8.68 -8.87
CA VAL A 88 -23.23 7.69 -7.89
C VAL A 88 -22.21 7.52 -6.78
N ARG A 89 -22.69 7.41 -5.54
CA ARG A 89 -21.86 7.00 -4.41
C ARG A 89 -21.81 5.47 -4.34
N PHE A 90 -20.70 4.92 -3.87
CA PHE A 90 -20.61 3.49 -3.64
C PHE A 90 -19.95 3.21 -2.30
N GLU A 91 -20.32 2.06 -1.74
CA GLU A 91 -19.73 1.50 -0.54
C GLU A 91 -19.62 -0.01 -0.73
N GLY A 92 -18.51 -0.58 -0.27
CA GLY A 92 -18.30 -2.00 -0.42
C GLY A 92 -17.34 -2.60 0.60
N TRP A 93 -17.36 -3.92 0.58
CA TRP A 93 -16.46 -4.75 1.35
C TRP A 93 -15.74 -5.70 0.41
N GLU A 94 -14.46 -5.90 0.70
CA GLU A 94 -13.63 -6.87 0.01
C GLU A 94 -12.92 -7.74 1.05
N ILE A 95 -12.92 -9.05 0.86
CA ILE A 95 -12.16 -9.97 1.70
C ILE A 95 -11.03 -10.50 0.86
N TYR A 96 -9.80 -10.13 1.20
CA TYR A 96 -8.62 -10.72 0.59
C TYR A 96 -8.19 -11.98 1.32
N TRP A 97 -7.73 -12.94 0.54
CA TRP A 97 -7.09 -14.14 1.02
C TRP A 97 -5.87 -14.43 0.15
N VAL A 98 -4.72 -14.55 0.80
CA VAL A 98 -3.42 -14.73 0.14
C VAL A 98 -2.89 -16.12 0.44
N ARG A 99 -2.47 -16.83 -0.61
CA ARG A 99 -1.78 -18.13 -0.49
C ARG A 99 -0.40 -18.10 -1.13
N PRO A 100 0.59 -18.78 -0.56
CA PRO A 100 1.84 -19.07 -1.26
C PRO A 100 1.58 -19.97 -2.47
N VAL A 101 2.32 -19.74 -3.55
CA VAL A 101 2.35 -20.58 -4.76
C VAL A 101 3.81 -20.86 -5.14
N GLU A 102 4.03 -21.57 -6.26
CA GLU A 102 5.39 -21.90 -6.71
C GLU A 102 6.27 -20.66 -6.96
N ASN A 103 7.59 -20.85 -6.93
CA ASN A 103 8.62 -19.82 -7.18
C ASN A 103 8.57 -18.62 -6.22
N ASP A 104 8.35 -18.90 -4.93
CA ASP A 104 8.32 -17.90 -3.83
C ASP A 104 7.33 -16.74 -4.07
N ALA A 105 6.31 -16.99 -4.88
CA ALA A 105 5.24 -16.08 -5.20
C ALA A 105 4.01 -16.33 -4.31
N TYR A 106 3.07 -15.40 -4.39
CA TYR A 106 1.80 -15.47 -3.68
C TYR A 106 0.66 -15.28 -4.69
N GLU A 107 -0.48 -15.90 -4.44
CA GLU A 107 -1.72 -15.55 -5.12
C GLU A 107 -2.65 -14.84 -4.15
N LEU A 108 -3.04 -13.62 -4.51
CA LEU A 108 -4.09 -12.89 -3.82
C LEU A 108 -5.40 -13.10 -4.57
N THR A 109 -6.36 -13.67 -3.86
CA THR A 109 -7.76 -13.81 -4.29
C THR A 109 -8.63 -12.95 -3.39
N GLY A 110 -9.85 -12.66 -3.84
CA GLY A 110 -10.80 -11.96 -3.00
C GLY A 110 -12.23 -12.08 -3.47
N HIS A 111 -13.12 -11.70 -2.57
CA HIS A 111 -14.55 -11.56 -2.83
C HIS A 111 -14.96 -10.14 -2.45
N THR A 112 -15.62 -9.48 -3.38
CA THR A 112 -15.97 -8.07 -3.28
C THR A 112 -17.44 -7.90 -3.53
N VAL A 113 -18.10 -7.13 -2.66
CA VAL A 113 -19.46 -6.68 -2.85
C VAL A 113 -19.49 -5.16 -2.75
N THR A 114 -20.16 -4.52 -3.71
CA THR A 114 -20.32 -3.07 -3.75
C THR A 114 -21.79 -2.73 -3.97
N PHE A 115 -22.29 -1.81 -3.15
CA PHE A 115 -23.61 -1.21 -3.26
C PHE A 115 -23.49 0.24 -3.74
N PHE A 116 -24.56 0.73 -4.33
CA PHE A 116 -24.61 2.04 -4.98
C PHE A 116 -25.71 2.88 -4.36
N TYR A 117 -25.44 4.17 -4.22
CA TYR A 117 -26.27 5.12 -3.49
C TYR A 117 -26.40 6.42 -4.27
N ASP A 118 -27.56 7.05 -4.16
CA ASP A 118 -27.79 8.38 -4.66
C ASP A 118 -26.82 9.38 -4.00
N VAL A 119 -26.32 10.33 -4.79
CA VAL A 119 -25.31 11.28 -4.30
C VAL A 119 -25.91 12.28 -3.32
N ASP A 120 -27.14 12.72 -3.57
CA ASP A 120 -27.79 13.80 -2.82
C ASP A 120 -28.58 13.26 -1.62
N THR A 121 -29.33 12.17 -1.82
CA THR A 121 -30.19 11.59 -0.76
C THR A 121 -29.47 10.55 0.09
N GLY A 122 -28.44 9.89 -0.46
CA GLY A 122 -27.76 8.76 0.19
C GLY A 122 -28.59 7.47 0.24
N GLU A 123 -29.72 7.41 -0.44
CA GLU A 123 -30.53 6.20 -0.53
C GLU A 123 -29.90 5.18 -1.48
N MET A 124 -30.05 3.89 -1.18
CA MET A 124 -29.55 2.82 -2.04
C MET A 124 -30.31 2.81 -3.38
N LEU A 125 -29.58 2.70 -4.49
CA LEU A 125 -30.14 2.77 -5.84
C LEU A 125 -30.57 1.39 -6.35
N ASP A 126 -31.82 1.31 -6.82
CA ASP A 126 -32.31 0.23 -7.69
C ASP A 126 -32.31 0.63 -9.18
N THR A 127 -32.32 1.93 -9.46
CA THR A 127 -32.26 2.52 -10.80
C THR A 127 -31.37 3.77 -10.80
N PHE A 128 -30.70 4.04 -11.92
CA PHE A 128 -29.86 5.20 -12.13
C PHE A 128 -30.22 5.90 -13.44
N GLU A 129 -30.53 7.19 -13.38
CA GLU A 129 -30.72 8.02 -14.56
C GLU A 129 -29.39 8.63 -14.98
N ASN A 130 -28.91 8.27 -16.18
CA ASN A 130 -27.66 8.79 -16.68
C ASN A 130 -27.83 10.24 -17.17
N PRO A 131 -27.20 11.24 -16.53
CA PRO A 131 -27.36 12.65 -16.92
C PRO A 131 -26.81 12.97 -18.31
N TYR A 132 -25.92 12.13 -18.85
CA TYR A 132 -25.33 12.36 -20.17
C TYR A 132 -26.15 11.79 -21.33
N THR A 133 -26.84 10.66 -21.10
CA THR A 133 -27.62 9.98 -22.16
C THR A 133 -29.13 10.12 -21.97
N GLY A 134 -29.59 10.49 -20.77
CA GLY A 134 -31.00 10.48 -20.39
C GLY A 134 -31.59 9.08 -20.21
N GLU A 135 -30.77 8.03 -20.28
CA GLU A 135 -31.23 6.64 -20.14
C GLU A 135 -31.32 6.23 -18.67
N THR A 136 -32.41 5.56 -18.31
CA THR A 136 -32.57 4.91 -17.00
C THR A 136 -32.02 3.49 -17.05
N ASN A 137 -31.06 3.21 -16.18
CA ASN A 137 -30.40 1.91 -16.05
C ASN A 137 -30.82 1.23 -14.74
N LYS A 138 -30.97 -0.09 -14.78
CA LYS A 138 -31.15 -0.87 -13.55
C LYS A 138 -29.82 -1.01 -12.83
N VAL A 139 -29.83 -0.75 -11.53
CA VAL A 139 -28.67 -0.90 -10.65
C VAL A 139 -28.82 -2.17 -9.83
N THR A 140 -27.73 -2.92 -9.71
CA THR A 140 -27.65 -4.09 -8.84
C THR A 140 -26.33 -4.03 -8.08
N ALA A 141 -26.26 -4.70 -6.93
CA ALA A 141 -24.99 -4.89 -6.25
C ALA A 141 -23.96 -5.49 -7.21
N SER A 142 -22.77 -4.88 -7.24
CA SER A 142 -21.63 -5.44 -7.98
C SER A 142 -20.99 -6.49 -7.10
N VAL A 143 -20.98 -7.74 -7.57
CA VAL A 143 -20.33 -8.84 -6.86
C VAL A 143 -19.22 -9.36 -7.74
N GLN A 144 -18.01 -9.35 -7.20
CA GLN A 144 -16.82 -9.90 -7.85
C GLN A 144 -16.22 -10.96 -6.94
N GLY A 145 -15.67 -12.01 -7.53
CA GLY A 145 -15.11 -13.10 -6.78
C GLY A 145 -14.37 -14.07 -7.67
N GLY A 146 -13.47 -14.82 -7.06
CA GLY A 146 -12.72 -15.85 -7.75
C GLY A 146 -12.06 -16.76 -6.75
N GLY A 147 -12.06 -18.05 -7.04
CA GLY A 147 -11.24 -18.99 -6.27
C GLY A 147 -9.80 -18.99 -6.75
N ALA A 148 -9.05 -19.96 -6.22
CA ALA A 148 -7.76 -20.42 -6.72
C ALA A 148 -7.60 -20.29 -8.25
N GLY A 149 -6.60 -19.55 -8.72
CA GLY A 149 -6.29 -19.38 -10.16
C GLY A 149 -6.99 -18.21 -10.86
N PHE A 150 -7.95 -17.55 -10.20
CA PHE A 150 -8.64 -16.36 -10.70
C PHE A 150 -8.13 -15.06 -10.07
N GLY A 151 -7.15 -15.15 -9.17
CA GLY A 151 -6.56 -14.00 -8.50
C GLY A 151 -5.42 -13.35 -9.27
N PHE A 152 -4.62 -12.60 -8.53
CA PHE A 152 -3.37 -12.02 -9.00
C PHE A 152 -2.19 -12.76 -8.38
N ASN A 153 -1.23 -13.13 -9.21
CA ASN A 153 0.07 -13.61 -8.81
C ASN A 153 0.97 -12.42 -8.45
N TYR A 154 1.48 -12.43 -7.23
CA TYR A 154 2.41 -11.49 -6.63
C TYR A 154 3.77 -12.16 -6.51
N SER A 155 4.75 -11.71 -7.29
CA SER A 155 6.10 -12.27 -7.29
C SER A 155 7.15 -11.17 -7.35
N GLU A 156 8.42 -11.55 -7.19
CA GLU A 156 9.55 -10.66 -7.45
C GLU A 156 9.60 -10.20 -8.92
N ASN A 157 8.94 -10.94 -9.81
CA ASN A 157 8.81 -10.65 -11.24
C ASN A 157 7.57 -9.82 -11.59
N GLY A 158 6.94 -9.21 -10.58
CA GLY A 158 5.81 -8.29 -10.72
C GLY A 158 4.46 -8.90 -10.33
N VAL A 159 3.42 -8.08 -10.43
CA VAL A 159 2.02 -8.46 -10.19
C VAL A 159 1.33 -8.73 -11.52
N ARG A 160 0.77 -9.93 -11.69
CA ARG A 160 0.15 -10.38 -12.94
C ARG A 160 -1.12 -11.19 -12.63
N PRO A 161 -2.19 -11.13 -13.44
CA PRO A 161 -3.32 -12.04 -13.28
C PRO A 161 -2.86 -13.50 -13.40
N THR A 162 -3.19 -14.35 -12.41
CA THR A 162 -2.70 -15.74 -12.34
C THR A 162 -3.02 -16.51 -13.63
N LYS A 163 -4.23 -16.33 -14.16
CA LYS A 163 -4.72 -16.98 -15.39
C LYS A 163 -3.92 -16.66 -16.66
N PHE A 164 -3.21 -15.53 -16.68
CA PHE A 164 -2.52 -15.03 -17.87
C PHE A 164 -1.01 -14.82 -17.64
N ILE A 165 -0.46 -15.43 -16.60
CA ILE A 165 0.94 -15.22 -16.20
C ILE A 165 1.93 -15.51 -17.34
N ASP A 166 1.74 -16.61 -18.08
CA ASP A 166 2.60 -17.02 -19.20
C ASP A 166 2.52 -16.09 -20.41
N LYS A 167 1.48 -15.25 -20.48
CA LYS A 167 1.25 -14.31 -21.58
C LYS A 167 1.76 -12.90 -21.30
N MET A 168 2.30 -12.68 -20.11
CA MET A 168 2.72 -11.35 -19.65
C MET A 168 4.21 -11.34 -19.32
N PRO A 169 4.95 -10.32 -19.78
CA PRO A 169 6.38 -10.24 -19.55
C PRO A 169 6.70 -10.14 -18.06
N GLU A 170 7.84 -10.69 -17.66
CA GLU A 170 8.37 -10.52 -16.32
C GLU A 170 8.96 -9.12 -16.16
N LYS A 171 8.65 -8.48 -15.03
CA LYS A 171 9.24 -7.18 -14.68
C LYS A 171 9.54 -7.17 -13.18
N PRO A 172 10.81 -6.99 -12.78
CA PRO A 172 11.16 -6.91 -11.36
C PRO A 172 10.26 -5.93 -10.60
N LEU A 173 9.70 -6.39 -9.48
CA LEU A 173 8.80 -5.60 -8.65
C LEU A 173 9.61 -4.58 -7.86
N LEU A 174 9.81 -3.41 -8.46
CA LEU A 174 10.46 -2.26 -7.85
C LEU A 174 9.47 -1.10 -7.80
N LEU A 175 9.00 -0.78 -6.59
CA LEU A 175 8.05 0.30 -6.34
C LEU A 175 8.81 1.60 -6.03
N GLN A 176 8.26 2.72 -6.47
CA GLN A 176 8.79 4.04 -6.13
C GLN A 176 8.24 4.45 -4.76
N TRP A 177 9.03 4.22 -3.71
CA TRP A 177 8.65 4.52 -2.33
C TRP A 177 8.93 5.97 -1.89
N SER A 178 9.72 6.71 -2.67
CA SER A 178 10.07 8.11 -2.42
C SER A 178 9.52 9.00 -3.52
N SER A 179 8.90 10.11 -3.12
CA SER A 179 8.46 11.22 -3.99
C SER A 179 9.61 12.06 -4.51
#